data_AF-A0AAD4U0G7-F1
#
_entry.id   AF-A0AAD4U0G7-F1
#
_cell.length_a   1.000
_cell.length_b   1.000
_cell.length_c   1.000
_cell.angle_alpha   90.00
_cell.angle_beta   90.00
_cell.angle_gamma   90.00
#
_symmetry.space_group_name_H-M   'P 1'
#
loop_
_entity.id
_entity.type
_entity.pdbx_description
1 polymer ?
#
loop_
_entity_poly.entity_id
_entity_poly.type
_entity_poly.pdbx_seq_one_letter_code
_entity_poly.pdbx_strand_id
1 'polypeptide(L)'
;MASVVPLKEEKLLEVELGELPSWILMRDFTPSGIAGAVQRGYYRYYNEYVNVKRGSIARLSLVLAAYAVFNCRRSHKELKHERPRKYH
;
A
#
# COMPACT_ATOMS: atom_id res chain seq x y z
N MET A 1 25.85 -3.91 31.69
CA MET A 1 24.54 -3.62 32.30
C MET A 1 23.54 -3.56 31.16
N ALA A 2 22.64 -4.53 31.03
CA ALA A 2 21.63 -4.51 29.99
C ALA A 2 20.72 -3.30 30.24
N SER A 3 20.62 -2.41 29.26
CA SER A 3 19.65 -1.32 29.26
C SER A 3 18.27 -1.97 29.36
N VAL A 4 17.61 -1.84 30.51
CA VAL A 4 16.20 -2.25 30.66
C VAL A 4 15.41 -1.29 29.78
N VAL A 5 15.15 -1.71 28.54
CA VAL A 5 14.27 -0.96 27.64
C VAL A 5 12.88 -0.98 28.30
N PRO A 6 12.20 0.16 28.43
CA PRO A 6 10.84 0.17 28.95
C PRO A 6 9.98 -0.75 28.09
N LEU A 7 9.17 -1.63 28.70
CA LEU A 7 8.27 -2.56 27.99
C LEU A 7 7.49 -1.86 26.87
N LYS A 8 7.05 -0.61 27.09
CA LYS A 8 6.34 0.21 26.08
C LYS A 8 7.10 0.40 24.74
N GLU A 9 8.42 0.38 24.76
CA GLU A 9 9.29 0.63 23.60
C GLU A 9 9.87 -0.65 22.99
N GLU A 10 9.64 -1.81 23.61
CA GLU A 10 10.12 -3.09 23.07
C GLU A 10 9.40 -3.46 21.77
N LYS A 11 10.17 -4.05 20.85
CA LYS A 11 9.62 -4.60 19.63
C LYS A 11 8.77 -5.81 19.97
N LEU A 12 7.69 -6.02 19.22
CA LEU A 12 6.81 -7.18 19.37
C LEU A 12 7.57 -8.52 19.36
N LEU A 13 8.71 -8.58 18.67
CA LEU A 13 9.56 -9.78 18.57
C LEU A 13 10.47 -10.03 19.78
N GLU A 14 10.64 -9.05 20.67
CA GLU A 14 11.53 -9.13 21.84
C GLU A 14 10.75 -9.41 23.15
N VAL A 15 9.42 -9.33 23.11
CA VAL A 15 8.54 -9.49 24.28
C VAL A 15 8.25 -10.98 24.54
N GLU A 16 8.45 -11.44 25.78
CA GLU A 16 8.05 -12.77 26.21
C GLU A 16 6.51 -12.91 26.21
N LEU A 17 6.00 -14.09 25.83
CA LEU A 17 4.55 -14.34 25.68
C LEU A 17 3.72 -14.04 26.95
N GLY A 18 4.32 -14.14 28.13
CA GLY A 18 3.68 -13.81 29.41
C GLY A 18 3.51 -12.31 29.67
N GLU A 19 4.35 -11.47 29.06
CA GLU A 19 4.34 -10.01 29.22
C GLU A 19 3.59 -9.29 28.08
N LEU A 20 3.23 -10.04 27.03
CA LEU A 20 2.49 -9.57 25.87
C LEU A 20 1.18 -8.81 26.20
N PRO A 21 0.34 -9.25 27.17
CA PRO A 21 -0.89 -8.53 27.51
C PRO A 21 -0.60 -7.16 28.12
N SER A 22 0.40 -7.08 29.00
CA SER A 22 0.87 -5.85 29.64
C SER A 22 1.49 -4.89 28.62
N TRP A 23 2.23 -5.44 27.65
CA TRP A 23 2.80 -4.70 26.52
C TRP A 23 1.73 -4.08 25.61
N ILE A 24 0.68 -4.85 25.29
CA ILE A 24 -0.46 -4.36 24.50
C ILE A 24 -1.15 -3.21 25.23
N LEU A 25 -1.42 -3.36 26.54
CA LEU A 25 -2.07 -2.33 27.35
C LEU A 25 -1.28 -1.01 27.43
N MET A 26 0.05 -1.07 27.33
CA MET A 26 0.90 0.13 27.29
C MET A 26 0.91 0.85 25.94
N ARG A 27 0.32 0.26 24.90
CA ARG A 27 0.30 0.85 23.55
C ARG A 27 -0.76 1.95 23.45
N ASP A 28 -0.38 3.06 22.85
CA ASP A 28 -1.29 4.16 22.56
C ASP A 28 -2.19 3.80 21.35
N PHE A 29 -3.37 3.23 21.62
CA PHE A 29 -4.41 2.94 20.61
C PHE A 29 -5.25 4.14 20.21
N THR A 30 -4.86 5.34 20.62
CA THR A 30 -5.54 6.58 20.24
C THR A 30 -5.60 6.67 18.70
N PRO A 31 -6.76 7.02 18.11
CA PRO A 31 -6.90 7.11 16.66
C PRO A 31 -5.84 7.98 15.98
N SER A 32 -5.38 9.04 16.66
CA SER A 32 -4.27 9.90 16.21
C SER A 32 -2.91 9.20 16.22
N GLY A 33 -2.64 8.33 17.19
CA GLY A 33 -1.41 7.55 17.30
C GLY A 33 -1.31 6.48 16.20
N ILE A 34 -2.42 5.78 15.95
CA ILE A 34 -2.53 4.81 14.85
C ILE A 34 -2.39 5.51 13.50
N ALA A 35 -3.12 6.61 13.28
CA ALA A 35 -3.02 7.39 12.06
C ALA A 35 -1.59 7.92 11.83
N GLY A 36 -0.92 8.41 12.88
CA GLY A 36 0.47 8.87 12.81
C GLY A 36 1.46 7.75 12.45
N ALA A 37 1.28 6.55 13.01
CA ALA A 37 2.10 5.38 12.68
C ALA A 37 1.90 4.93 11.22
N VAL A 38 0.65 4.87 10.77
CA VAL A 38 0.30 4.53 9.38
C VAL A 38 0.84 5.60 8.43
N GLN A 39 0.71 6.88 8.76
CA GLN A 39 1.19 7.99 7.94
C GLN A 39 2.72 7.98 7.81
N ARG A 40 3.47 7.66 8.88
CA ARG A 40 4.93 7.48 8.81
C ARG A 40 5.33 6.30 7.93
N GLY A 41 4.64 5.16 8.06
CA GLY A 41 4.87 4.00 7.20
C GLY A 41 4.58 4.31 5.73
N TYR A 42 3.45 4.98 5.48
CA TYR A 42 3.05 5.43 4.15
C TYR A 42 4.07 6.39 3.55
N TYR A 43 4.54 7.39 4.31
CA TYR A 43 5.53 8.35 3.82
C TYR A 43 6.86 7.67 3.51
N ARG A 44 7.30 6.69 4.31
CA ARG A 44 8.52 5.91 4.05
C ARG A 44 8.40 5.10 2.75
N TYR A 45 7.30 4.37 2.61
CA TYR A 45 7.01 3.58 1.41
C TYR A 45 6.89 4.46 0.15
N TYR A 46 6.13 5.55 0.27
CA TYR A 46 5.93 6.50 -0.82
C TYR A 46 7.26 7.15 -1.23
N ASN A 47 8.10 7.54 -0.27
CA ASN A 47 9.39 8.14 -0.58
C ASN A 47 10.38 7.15 -1.23
N GLU A 48 10.34 5.87 -0.84
CA GLU A 48 11.24 4.83 -1.36
C GLU A 48 10.84 4.34 -2.75
N TYR A 49 9.55 4.11 -3.00
CA TYR A 49 9.07 3.45 -4.22
C TYR A 49 8.33 4.36 -5.19
N VAL A 50 7.70 5.44 -4.71
CA VAL A 50 6.92 6.36 -5.56
C VAL A 50 7.73 7.60 -5.90
N ASN A 51 8.45 8.17 -4.92
CA ASN A 51 9.31 9.33 -5.10
C ASN A 51 10.72 8.96 -5.58
N VAL A 52 10.83 7.94 -6.44
CA VAL A 52 12.08 7.70 -7.17
C VAL A 52 12.25 8.87 -8.13
N LYS A 53 13.21 9.76 -7.81
CA LYS A 53 13.62 10.98 -8.53
C LYS A 53 13.75 10.85 -10.07
N ARG A 54 13.72 9.63 -10.64
CA ARG A 54 13.76 9.35 -12.08
C ARG A 54 12.91 8.12 -12.46
N GLY A 55 11.65 8.35 -12.86
CA GLY A 55 11.12 7.80 -14.13
C GLY A 55 10.67 6.33 -14.27
N SER A 56 10.29 5.61 -13.20
CA SER A 56 9.76 4.23 -13.35
C SER A 56 8.26 4.17 -13.71
N ILE A 57 7.45 5.03 -13.09
CA ILE A 57 5.97 4.94 -13.16
C ILE A 57 5.45 5.20 -14.58
N ALA A 58 6.11 6.08 -15.34
CA ALA A 58 5.71 6.39 -16.73
C ALA A 58 5.79 5.17 -17.66
N ARG A 59 6.73 4.25 -17.42
CA ARG A 59 6.86 3.04 -18.24
C ARG A 59 5.79 2.02 -17.88
N LEU A 60 5.55 1.83 -16.58
CA LEU A 60 4.49 0.95 -16.09
C LEU A 60 3.10 1.43 -16.52
N SER A 61 2.84 2.74 -16.44
CA SER A 61 1.58 3.33 -16.90
C SER A 61 1.38 3.17 -18.41
N LEU A 62 2.43 3.30 -19.21
CA LEU A 62 2.35 3.07 -20.66
C LEU A 62 2.05 1.61 -21.00
N VAL A 63 2.67 0.64 -20.30
CA VAL A 63 2.41 -0.80 -20.48
C VAL A 63 0.98 -1.13 -20.09
N LEU A 64 0.47 -0.60 -18.96
CA LEU A 64 -0.92 -0.76 -18.57
C LEU A 64 -1.89 -0.17 -19.60
N ALA A 65 -1.60 1.03 -20.12
CA ALA A 65 -2.43 1.66 -21.15
C ALA A 65 -2.47 0.83 -22.44
N ALA A 66 -1.31 0.33 -22.88
CA ALA A 66 -1.22 -0.56 -24.05
C ALA A 66 -2.00 -1.87 -23.82
N TYR A 67 -1.91 -2.45 -22.62
CA TYR A 67 -2.67 -3.64 -22.25
C TYR A 67 -4.19 -3.37 -22.28
N ALA A 68 -4.66 -2.24 -21.75
CA ALA A 68 -6.07 -1.88 -21.78
C ALA A 68 -6.59 -1.74 -23.22
N VAL A 69 -5.85 -1.03 -24.09
CA VAL A 69 -6.21 -0.87 -25.50
C VAL A 69 -6.21 -2.21 -26.24
N PHE A 70 -5.24 -3.08 -25.96
CA PHE A 70 -5.17 -4.43 -26.54
C PHE A 70 -6.39 -5.28 -26.14
N ASN A 71 -6.77 -5.26 -24.86
CA ASN A 71 -7.96 -5.94 -24.37
C ASN A 71 -9.24 -5.37 -24.99
N CYS A 72 -9.39 -4.05 -25.06
CA CYS A 72 -10.53 -3.41 -25.72
C CYS A 72 -10.65 -3.86 -27.19
N ARG A 73 -9.54 -3.92 -27.93
CA ARG A 73 -9.55 -4.42 -29.31
C ARG A 73 -9.93 -5.89 -29.41
N ARG A 74 -9.46 -6.73 -28.47
CA ARG A 74 -9.81 -8.16 -28.42
C ARG A 74 -11.29 -8.36 -28.12
N SER A 75 -11.80 -7.70 -27.07
CA SER A 75 -13.21 -7.77 -26.69
C SER A 75 -14.13 -7.15 -27.74
N HIS A 76 -13.70 -6.13 -28.49
CA HIS A 76 -14.49 -5.57 -29.59
C HIS A 76 -14.67 -6.55 -30.77
N LYS A 77 -13.79 -7.55 -30.94
CA LYS A 77 -14.00 -8.61 -31.95
C LYS A 77 -15.11 -9.57 -31.52
N GLU A 78 -15.23 -9.83 -30.22
CA GLU A 78 -16.25 -10.72 -29.64
C GLU A 78 -17.60 -10.01 -29.46
N LEU A 79 -17.60 -8.70 -29.20
CA LEU A 79 -18.80 -7.88 -28.98
C LEU A 79 -19.36 -7.23 -30.25
N LYS A 80 -18.99 -7.71 -31.45
CA LYS A 80 -19.59 -7.25 -32.72
C LYS A 80 -21.05 -7.69 -32.83
N HIS A 81 -21.92 -6.94 -32.16
CA HIS A 81 -23.34 -6.88 -32.46
C HIS A 81 -23.61 -5.55 -33.18
N GLU A 82 -23.08 -5.42 -34.39
CA GLU A 82 -23.32 -4.23 -35.21
C GLU A 82 -24.78 -4.20 -35.67
N ARG A 83 -25.62 -3.42 -34.99
CA ARG A 83 -26.78 -2.79 -35.61
C ARG A 83 -26.31 -1.48 -36.24
N PRO A 84 -26.61 -1.21 -37.52
CA PRO A 84 -26.17 -0.01 -38.19
C PRO A 84 -27.02 1.18 -37.73
N ARG A 85 -26.76 1.69 -36.53
CA ARG A 85 -27.20 3.02 -36.12
C ARG A 85 -26.01 3.70 -35.49
N LYS A 86 -25.57 4.78 -36.13
CA LYS A 86 -24.63 5.73 -35.52
C LYS A 86 -25.33 6.24 -34.26
N TYR A 87 -24.78 5.90 -33.08
CA TYR A 87 -25.28 6.47 -31.84
C TYR A 87 -25.14 7.99 -31.92
N HIS A 88 -26.15 8.67 -31.39
CA HIS A 88 -26.32 10.11 -31.43
C HIS A 88 -25.13 10.86 -30.83
#